data_AF-A0A517P6H4-F1
#
_entry.id   AF-A0A517P6H4-F1
#
_cell.length_a   1.000
_cell.length_b   1.000
_cell.length_c   1.000
_cell.angle_alpha   90.00
_cell.angle_beta   90.00
_cell.angle_gamma   90.00
#
_symmetry.space_group_name_H-M   'P 1'
#
loop_
_entity.id
_entity.type
_entity.pdbx_description
1 polymer ?
#
loop_
_entity_poly.entity_id
_entity_poly.type
_entity_poly.pdbx_seq_one_letter_code
_entity_poly.pdbx_strand_id
1 'polypeptide(L)'
;MNETTTNADQADLAAVLLQHLAIYRAMSHTQLAARLKSSQTLDVTDGVLPDGTTYVVETNLMWDDSAKRHVRVIADLSTGQRPPERLLGLIPVYRPDVQDGFIMAPDGSFVDE
;
A
#
# COMPACT_ATOMS: atom_id res chain seq x y z
N MET A 1 -32.79 -7.18 17.11
CA MET A 1 -32.03 -7.47 15.89
C MET A 1 -30.76 -6.64 16.02
N ASN A 2 -29.64 -7.27 16.35
CA ASN A 2 -28.37 -6.55 16.45
C ASN A 2 -27.75 -6.57 15.07
N GLU A 3 -27.69 -5.40 14.44
CA GLU A 3 -26.89 -5.18 13.24
C GLU A 3 -25.45 -5.51 13.61
N THR A 4 -24.96 -6.63 13.08
CA THR A 4 -23.54 -6.93 13.12
C THR A 4 -22.96 -6.10 12.00
N THR A 5 -22.48 -4.90 12.33
CA THR A 5 -21.69 -4.10 11.40
C THR A 5 -20.42 -4.91 11.14
N THR A 6 -20.41 -5.67 10.04
CA THR A 6 -19.25 -6.43 9.62
C THR A 6 -18.23 -5.40 9.18
N ASN A 7 -17.29 -5.03 10.05
CA ASN A 7 -16.06 -4.41 9.59
C ASN A 7 -15.46 -5.35 8.53
N ALA A 8 -15.00 -4.81 7.41
CA ALA A 8 -14.30 -5.59 6.40
C ALA A 8 -13.21 -6.45 7.08
N ASP A 9 -13.18 -7.74 6.76
CA ASP A 9 -12.19 -8.64 7.34
C ASP A 9 -10.79 -8.16 6.92
N GLN A 10 -9.86 -8.13 7.86
CA GLN A 10 -8.48 -7.75 7.57
C GLN A 10 -7.86 -8.65 6.50
N ALA A 11 -8.29 -9.91 6.42
CA ALA A 11 -7.87 -10.83 5.36
C ALA A 11 -8.34 -10.39 3.96
N ASP A 12 -9.56 -9.87 3.85
CA ASP A 12 -10.11 -9.37 2.57
C ASP A 12 -9.37 -8.10 2.12
N LEU A 13 -9.13 -7.17 3.05
CA LEU A 13 -8.34 -5.96 2.77
C LEU A 13 -6.90 -6.31 2.35
N ALA A 14 -6.27 -7.28 3.02
CA ALA A 14 -4.95 -7.77 2.64
C ALA A 14 -4.96 -8.42 1.24
N ALA A 15 -5.99 -9.19 0.89
CA ALA A 15 -6.12 -9.78 -0.45
C ALA A 15 -6.25 -8.70 -1.54
N VAL A 16 -7.00 -7.62 -1.28
CA VAL A 16 -7.10 -6.47 -2.19
C VAL A 16 -5.74 -5.80 -2.36
N LEU A 17 -5.02 -5.54 -1.26
CA LEU A 17 -3.71 -4.90 -1.30
C LEU A 17 -2.69 -5.75 -2.08
N LEU A 18 -2.69 -7.07 -1.88
CA LEU A 18 -1.84 -8.00 -2.61
C LEU A 18 -2.14 -8.00 -4.12
N GLN A 19 -3.41 -7.97 -4.52
CA GLN A 19 -3.79 -7.85 -5.93
C GLN A 19 -3.28 -6.54 -6.53
N HIS A 20 -3.34 -5.45 -5.76
CA HIS A 20 -2.83 -4.16 -6.20
C HIS A 20 -1.30 -4.18 -6.36
N LEU A 21 -0.57 -4.71 -5.37
CA LEU A 21 0.88 -4.87 -5.42
C LEU A 21 1.35 -5.80 -6.55
N ALA A 22 0.54 -6.80 -6.94
CA ALA A 22 0.86 -7.68 -8.06
C ALA A 22 1.08 -6.91 -9.39
N ILE A 23 0.39 -5.77 -9.58
CA ILE A 23 0.59 -4.90 -10.75
C ILE A 23 2.02 -4.36 -10.76
N TYR A 24 2.54 -3.94 -9.61
CA TYR A 24 3.89 -3.39 -9.47
C TYR A 24 4.95 -4.50 -9.48
N ARG A 25 4.68 -5.67 -8.88
CA ARG A 25 5.57 -6.83 -8.95
C ARG A 25 5.74 -7.35 -10.38
N ALA A 26 4.75 -7.17 -11.24
CA ALA A 26 4.84 -7.51 -12.66
C ALA A 26 5.68 -6.49 -13.49
N MET A 27 5.99 -5.31 -12.95
CA MET A 27 6.82 -4.33 -13.63
C MET A 27 8.32 -4.68 -13.49
N SER A 28 9.09 -4.42 -14.54
CA SER A 28 10.55 -4.47 -14.44
C SER A 28 11.09 -3.32 -13.60
N HIS A 29 12.28 -3.53 -13.01
CA HIS A 29 13.02 -2.48 -12.32
C HIS A 29 13.16 -1.21 -13.16
N THR A 30 13.43 -1.35 -14.46
CA THR A 30 13.58 -0.20 -15.37
C THR A 30 12.28 0.62 -15.48
N GLN A 31 11.12 -0.04 -15.53
CA GLN A 31 9.83 0.64 -15.54
C GLN A 31 9.61 1.39 -14.22
N LEU A 32 9.81 0.73 -13.07
CA LEU A 32 9.67 1.36 -11.75
C LEU A 32 10.62 2.55 -11.58
N ALA A 33 11.89 2.40 -11.96
CA ALA A 33 12.90 3.46 -11.93
C ALA A 33 12.57 4.63 -12.88
N ALA A 34 11.92 4.38 -14.02
CA ALA A 34 11.47 5.43 -14.92
C ALA A 34 10.36 6.28 -14.27
N ARG A 35 9.43 5.64 -13.54
CA ARG A 35 8.38 6.34 -12.80
C ARG A 35 8.96 7.29 -11.74
N LEU A 36 9.97 6.83 -11.00
CA LEU A 36 10.71 7.67 -10.03
C LEU A 36 11.34 8.92 -10.66
N LYS A 37 11.81 8.85 -11.92
CA LYS A 37 12.38 10.00 -12.64
C LYS A 37 11.32 11.00 -13.10
N SER A 38 10.09 10.54 -13.31
CA SER A 38 8.98 11.36 -13.82
C SER A 38 8.20 12.10 -12.72
N SER A 39 8.64 12.01 -11.47
CA SER A 39 7.91 12.48 -10.27
C SER A 39 6.54 11.81 -10.04
N GLN A 40 6.23 10.73 -10.77
CA GLN A 40 5.06 9.89 -10.53
C GLN A 40 5.40 8.84 -9.48
N THR A 41 5.54 9.28 -8.22
CA THR A 41 5.93 8.43 -7.09
C THR A 41 4.76 7.94 -6.27
N LEU A 42 3.56 8.48 -6.48
CA LEU A 42 2.36 8.14 -5.73
C LEU A 42 1.23 7.79 -6.71
N ASP A 43 0.69 6.59 -6.56
CA ASP A 43 -0.57 6.18 -7.18
C ASP A 43 -1.64 6.08 -6.10
N VAL A 44 -2.84 6.58 -6.40
CA VAL A 44 -4.00 6.48 -5.52
C VAL A 44 -5.11 5.77 -6.27
N THR A 45 -5.67 4.71 -5.68
CA THR A 45 -6.77 3.94 -6.26
C THR A 45 -7.90 3.82 -5.25
N ASP A 46 -9.06 4.35 -5.61
CA ASP A 46 -10.29 4.18 -4.84
C ASP A 46 -11.00 2.88 -5.26
N GLY A 47 -11.70 2.25 -4.31
CA GLY A 47 -12.52 1.08 -4.58
C GLY A 47 -13.62 0.86 -3.55
N VAL A 48 -14.43 -0.17 -3.80
CA VAL A 48 -15.54 -0.57 -2.93
C VAL A 48 -15.55 -2.09 -2.81
N LEU A 49 -15.59 -2.59 -1.58
CA LEU A 49 -15.73 -4.01 -1.29
C LEU A 49 -17.16 -4.52 -1.56
N PRO A 50 -17.39 -5.84 -1.68
CA PRO A 50 -18.72 -6.39 -1.94
C PRO A 50 -19.78 -6.06 -0.88
N ASP A 51 -19.35 -5.76 0.35
CA ASP A 51 -20.22 -5.35 1.46
C ASP A 51 -20.59 -3.84 1.42
N GLY A 52 -20.06 -3.09 0.44
CA GLY A 52 -20.25 -1.65 0.30
C GLY A 52 -19.21 -0.78 0.99
N THR A 53 -18.22 -1.37 1.67
CA THR A 53 -17.15 -0.62 2.34
C THR A 53 -16.24 0.03 1.29
N THR A 54 -16.15 1.35 1.30
CA THR A 54 -15.20 2.09 0.46
C THR A 54 -13.78 1.95 1.00
N TYR A 55 -12.79 1.87 0.12
CA TYR A 55 -11.39 1.86 0.48
C TYR A 55 -10.56 2.71 -0.49
N VAL A 56 -9.38 3.10 -0.03
CA VAL A 56 -8.34 3.79 -0.80
C VAL A 56 -7.05 2.98 -0.67
N VAL A 57 -6.37 2.77 -1.79
CA VAL A 57 -5.00 2.25 -1.82
C VAL A 57 -4.06 3.36 -2.27
N GLU A 58 -3.05 3.64 -1.47
CA GLU A 58 -1.97 4.56 -1.78
C GLU A 58 -0.68 3.77 -2.00
N THR A 59 -0.14 3.78 -3.22
CA THR A 59 1.12 3.11 -3.56
C THR A 59 2.23 4.12 -3.79
N ASN A 60 3.24 4.10 -2.93
CA ASN A 60 4.42 4.96 -2.98
C ASN A 60 5.64 4.22 -3.53
N LEU A 61 6.31 4.82 -4.49
CA LEU A 61 7.58 4.38 -5.05
C LEU A 61 8.68 5.32 -4.58
N MET A 62 9.79 4.75 -4.10
CA MET A 62 10.97 5.53 -3.70
C MET A 62 12.27 4.75 -3.93
N TRP A 63 13.40 5.48 -3.95
CA TRP A 63 14.71 4.85 -3.83
C TRP A 63 14.90 4.37 -2.40
N ASP A 64 15.18 3.08 -2.23
CA ASP A 64 15.51 2.51 -0.92
C ASP A 64 16.99 2.71 -0.57
N ASP A 65 17.85 2.23 -1.46
CA ASP A 65 19.29 2.44 -1.47
C ASP A 65 19.63 3.03 -2.83
N SER A 66 19.81 4.35 -2.89
CA SER A 66 20.06 5.05 -4.15
C SER A 66 21.43 4.70 -4.75
N ALA A 67 22.40 4.31 -3.93
CA ALA A 67 23.71 3.87 -4.40
C ALA A 67 23.63 2.49 -5.07
N LYS A 68 22.84 1.58 -4.50
CA LYS A 68 22.54 0.26 -5.13
C LYS A 68 21.41 0.32 -6.16
N ARG A 69 20.74 1.46 -6.27
CA ARG A 69 19.58 1.70 -7.13
C ARG A 69 18.45 0.71 -6.86
N HIS A 70 18.20 0.37 -5.60
CA HIS A 70 17.04 -0.43 -5.22
C HIS A 70 15.76 0.43 -5.23
N VAL A 71 14.68 -0.10 -5.78
CA VAL A 71 13.37 0.57 -5.74
C VAL A 71 12.51 -0.08 -4.66
N ARG A 72 12.01 0.72 -3.72
CA ARG A 72 10.99 0.31 -2.77
C ARG A 72 9.61 0.72 -3.27
N VAL A 73 8.67 -0.22 -3.17
CA VAL A 73 7.25 0.00 -3.37
C VAL A 73 6.56 -0.29 -2.04
N ILE A 74 5.83 0.68 -1.51
CA ILE A 74 4.99 0.53 -0.31
C ILE A 74 3.56 0.82 -0.73
N ALA A 75 2.63 -0.03 -0.35
CA ALA A 75 1.21 0.20 -0.54
C ALA A 75 0.47 0.15 0.80
N ASP A 76 -0.38 1.15 1.01
CA ASP A 76 -1.22 1.29 2.18
C ASP A 76 -2.69 1.21 1.75
N LEU A 77 -3.51 0.46 2.48
CA LEU A 77 -4.95 0.39 2.26
C LEU A 77 -5.70 0.93 3.48
N SER A 78 -6.63 1.85 3.25
CA SER A 78 -7.45 2.47 4.29
C SER A 78 -8.93 2.52 3.90
N THR A 79 -9.80 2.19 4.83
CA THR A 79 -11.27 2.27 4.73
C THR A 79 -11.82 3.56 5.34
N GLY A 80 -11.00 4.29 6.09
CA GLY A 80 -11.42 5.47 6.87
C GLY A 80 -12.28 5.14 8.08
N GLN A 81 -12.51 3.85 8.38
CA GLN A 81 -13.36 3.41 9.50
C GLN A 81 -12.59 3.26 10.81
N ARG A 82 -11.26 3.10 10.77
CA ARG A 82 -10.43 3.04 11.97
C ARG A 82 -10.30 4.42 12.63
N PRO A 83 -10.59 4.54 13.94
CA PRO A 83 -10.30 5.77 14.65
C PRO A 83 -8.77 5.98 14.71
N PRO A 84 -8.31 7.24 14.69
CA PRO A 84 -6.89 7.53 14.83
C PRO A 84 -6.37 7.00 16.18
N GLU A 85 -5.21 6.35 16.15
CA GLU A 85 -4.47 6.03 17.36
C GLU A 85 -3.94 7.31 18.00
N ARG A 86 -3.67 7.31 19.30
CA ARG A 86 -3.10 8.48 19.98
C ARG A 86 -1.66 8.20 20.42
N LEU A 87 -0.71 8.83 19.74
CA LEU A 87 0.68 8.83 20.20
C LEU A 87 0.77 9.68 21.48
N LEU A 88 1.31 9.07 22.55
CA LEU A 88 1.37 9.64 23.90
C LEU A 88 0.01 10.13 24.44
N GLY A 89 -1.10 9.58 23.93
CA GLY A 89 -2.46 9.97 24.34
C GLY A 89 -2.94 11.34 23.83
N LEU A 90 -2.11 12.07 23.08
CA LEU A 90 -2.36 13.46 22.70
C LEU A 90 -2.36 13.70 21.19
N ILE A 91 -1.50 13.02 20.44
CA ILE A 91 -1.30 13.30 19.02
C ILE A 91 -2.03 12.23 18.20
N PRO A 92 -3.06 12.59 17.41
CA PRO A 92 -3.73 11.63 16.54
C PRO A 92 -2.75 11.16 15.45
N VAL A 93 -2.63 9.84 15.31
CA VAL A 93 -1.85 9.15 14.28
C VAL A 93 -2.81 8.27 13.51
N TYR A 94 -2.93 8.55 12.22
CA TYR A 94 -3.68 7.71 11.30
C TYR A 94 -2.76 6.58 10.83
N ARG A 95 -3.24 5.35 10.96
CA ARG A 95 -2.57 4.16 10.44
C ARG A 95 -3.48 3.51 9.40
N PRO A 96 -2.91 2.94 8.33
CA PRO A 96 -3.69 2.19 7.39
C PRO A 96 -4.31 0.95 8.05
N ASP A 97 -5.35 0.42 7.43
CA ASP A 97 -5.99 -0.83 7.84
C ASP A 97 -5.04 -2.02 7.60
N VAL A 98 -4.38 -2.00 6.44
CA VAL A 98 -3.34 -2.95 6.01
C VAL A 98 -2.24 -2.21 5.26
N GLN A 99 -1.00 -2.64 5.43
CA GLN A 99 0.18 -2.13 4.74
C GLN A 99 1.05 -3.31 4.29
N ASP A 100 1.61 -3.22 3.09
CA ASP A 100 2.49 -4.23 2.50
C ASP A 100 3.42 -3.56 1.46
N GLY A 101 4.47 -4.23 1.01
CA GLY A 101 5.41 -3.67 0.07
C GLY A 101 6.45 -4.67 -0.44
N PHE A 102 7.42 -4.17 -1.19
CA PHE A 102 8.61 -4.93 -1.58
C PHE A 102 9.75 -4.01 -1.98
N ILE A 103 10.96 -4.58 -2.03
CA ILE A 103 12.15 -3.92 -2.59
C ILE A 103 12.64 -4.72 -3.79
N MET A 104 12.83 -4.05 -4.92
CA MET A 104 13.37 -4.66 -6.15
C MET A 104 14.77 -4.12 -6.46
N ALA A 105 15.72 -5.04 -6.65
CA ALA A 105 17.07 -4.74 -7.10
C ALA A 105 17.12 -4.51 -8.65
N PRO A 106 18.20 -3.90 -9.18
CA PRO A 106 18.35 -3.64 -10.61
C PRO A 106 18.26 -4.87 -11.53
N ASP A 107 18.59 -6.05 -11.02
CA ASP A 107 18.50 -7.32 -11.74
C ASP A 107 17.07 -7.91 -11.75
N GLY A 108 16.12 -7.25 -11.08
CA GLY A 108 14.74 -7.68 -10.96
C GLY A 108 14.46 -8.64 -9.79
N SER A 109 15.46 -8.97 -8.98
CA SER A 109 15.25 -9.77 -7.78
C SER A 109 14.57 -8.96 -6.67
N PHE A 110 13.79 -9.65 -5.82
CA PHE A 110 13.18 -9.08 -4.63
C PHE A 110 14.15 -9.26 -3.44
N VAL A 111 14.45 -8.16 -2.76
CA VAL A 111 15.44 -8.10 -1.66
C VAL A 111 14.75 -8.16 -0.29
N ASP A 112 13.49 -7.73 -0.22
CA ASP A 112 12.64 -7.73 0.97
C ASP A 112 11.18 -7.81 0.51
N GLU A 113 10.39 -8.65 1.18
CA GLU A 113 8.95 -8.88 0.97
C GLU A 113 8.26 -9.06 2.32
#